data_AF-A0A1H8WKB5-F1
#
_entry.id   AF-A0A1H8WKB5-F1
#
_cell.length_a   1.000
_cell.length_b   1.000
_cell.length_c   1.000
_cell.angle_alpha   90.00
_cell.angle_beta   90.00
_cell.angle_gamma   90.00
#
_symmetry.space_group_name_H-M   'P 1'
#
loop_
_entity.id
_entity.type
_entity.pdbx_description
1 polymer ?
#
loop_
_entity_poly.entity_id
_entity_poly.type
_entity_poly.pdbx_seq_one_letter_code
_entity_poly.pdbx_strand_id
1 'polypeptide(L)'
;MDTALWIVVAAALLTAIMTGVGALPFLFVKKVGDRTMGWSNAAAAGLMLAASHSLIAEGVSLDITLTLVGVLAGLGAIVLADRLLSGAGDVEVADLQGAGAAKALLILGIMTAHSFAEGVGVGVSFAGSEGLGAYITTAIAFHNVPEGLAIALVLVPRGSPVWKAALWAIFTSLPQPIMAAPAYLFVETFRPFLPVG
;
A
#
# COMPACT_ATOMS: atom_id res chain seq x y z
N MET A 1 27.42 -2.99 -1.92
CA MET A 1 26.16 -3.60 -1.44
C MET A 1 25.45 -2.67 -0.46
N ASP A 2 26.14 -2.20 0.59
CA ASP A 2 25.54 -1.33 1.62
C ASP A 2 24.96 -0.02 1.07
N THR A 3 25.68 0.69 0.19
CA THR A 3 25.20 1.94 -0.42
C THR A 3 23.93 1.73 -1.25
N ALA A 4 23.78 0.58 -1.91
CA ALA A 4 22.59 0.27 -2.70
C ALA A 4 21.39 -0.01 -1.79
N LEU A 5 21.58 -0.76 -0.70
CA LEU A 5 20.51 -1.04 0.26
C LEU A 5 19.94 0.22 0.90
N TRP A 6 20.80 1.19 1.26
CA TRP A 6 20.35 2.48 1.80
C TRP A 6 19.50 3.27 0.79
N ILE A 7 19.83 3.22 -0.50
CA ILE A 7 19.04 3.85 -1.56
C ILE A 7 17.66 3.18 -1.64
N VAL A 8 17.59 1.85 -1.60
CA VAL A 8 16.31 1.11 -1.63
C VAL A 8 15.43 1.48 -0.44
N VAL A 9 15.99 1.49 0.77
CA VAL A 9 15.24 1.84 1.99
C VAL A 9 14.79 3.30 1.93
N ALA A 10 15.64 4.22 1.49
CA ALA A 10 15.28 5.63 1.36
C ALA A 10 14.18 5.85 0.30
N ALA A 11 14.25 5.14 -0.83
CA ALA A 11 13.23 5.17 -1.88
C ALA A 11 11.88 4.66 -1.37
N ALA A 12 11.87 3.55 -0.63
CA ALA A 12 10.66 2.99 -0.04
C ALA A 12 10.12 3.84 1.14
N LEU A 13 11.00 4.54 1.87
CA LEU A 13 10.57 5.50 2.89
C LEU A 13 9.93 6.73 2.25
N LEU A 14 10.47 7.20 1.11
CA LEU A 14 9.89 8.30 0.35
C LEU A 14 8.46 7.95 -0.10
N THR A 15 8.23 6.75 -0.63
CA THR A 15 6.88 6.31 -1.02
C THR A 15 5.94 6.30 0.18
N ALA A 16 6.39 5.85 1.36
CA ALA A 16 5.58 5.86 2.57
C ALA A 16 5.21 7.30 3.00
N ILE A 17 6.16 8.23 2.95
CA ILE A 17 5.95 9.66 3.23
C ILE A 17 4.93 10.27 2.26
N MET A 18 4.98 9.92 0.97
CA MET A 18 4.02 10.41 -0.01
C MET A 18 2.58 9.97 0.28
N THR A 19 2.37 8.88 1.02
CA THR A 19 1.05 8.53 1.56
C THR A 19 0.57 9.59 2.55
N GLY A 20 1.42 10.07 3.45
CA GLY A 20 1.07 11.17 4.37
C GLY A 20 0.71 12.48 3.65
N VAL A 21 1.32 12.75 2.50
CA VAL A 21 1.04 13.93 1.67
C VAL A 21 -0.42 13.94 1.18
N GLY A 22 -1.04 12.76 1.01
CA GLY A 22 -2.45 12.63 0.66
C GLY A 22 -3.44 13.29 1.63
N ALA A 23 -3.04 13.53 2.89
CA ALA A 23 -3.86 14.22 3.87
C ALA A 23 -3.83 15.76 3.75
N LEU A 24 -2.81 16.34 3.10
CA LEU A 24 -2.61 17.80 3.02
C LEU A 24 -3.78 18.58 2.39
N PRO A 25 -4.54 18.07 1.40
CA PRO A 25 -5.72 18.78 0.88
C PRO A 25 -6.73 19.16 1.96
N PHE A 26 -6.83 18.38 3.05
CA PHE A 26 -7.72 18.68 4.17
C PHE A 26 -7.28 19.86 5.05
N LEU A 27 -6.06 20.38 4.88
CA LEU A 27 -5.64 21.64 5.51
C LEU A 27 -6.42 22.83 4.93
N PHE A 28 -6.83 22.74 3.67
CA PHE A 28 -7.55 23.80 2.96
C PHE A 28 -9.04 23.48 2.79
N VAL A 29 -9.38 22.20 2.65
CA VAL A 29 -10.74 21.73 2.37
C VAL A 29 -11.24 20.85 3.51
N LYS A 30 -12.06 21.41 4.41
CA LYS A 30 -12.57 20.70 5.60
C LYS A 30 -13.69 19.68 5.30
N LYS A 31 -14.33 19.78 4.13
CA LYS A 31 -15.40 18.87 3.71
C LYS A 31 -15.24 18.55 2.23
N VAL A 32 -15.03 17.28 1.92
CA VAL A 32 -15.08 16.75 0.56
C VAL A 32 -16.52 16.28 0.32
N GLY A 33 -17.17 16.76 -0.74
CA GLY A 33 -18.54 16.36 -1.05
C GLY A 33 -18.60 14.90 -1.52
N ASP A 34 -19.72 14.22 -1.27
CA ASP A 34 -19.92 12.79 -1.60
C ASP A 34 -19.63 12.47 -3.08
N ARG A 35 -19.93 13.41 -3.99
CA ARG A 35 -19.59 13.28 -5.41
C ARG A 35 -18.10 13.17 -5.64
N THR A 36 -17.31 14.08 -5.08
CA THR A 36 -15.85 14.08 -5.23
C THR A 36 -15.25 12.83 -4.61
N MET A 37 -15.76 12.41 -3.45
CA MET A 37 -15.35 11.16 -2.81
C MET A 37 -15.67 9.92 -3.68
N GLY A 38 -16.84 9.89 -4.30
CA GLY A 38 -17.22 8.86 -5.27
C GLY A 38 -16.29 8.80 -6.49
N TRP A 39 -15.97 9.96 -7.08
CA TRP A 39 -15.02 10.04 -8.21
C TRP A 39 -13.61 9.59 -7.81
N SER A 40 -13.11 10.00 -6.65
CA SER A 40 -11.80 9.57 -6.14
C SER A 40 -11.75 8.06 -5.91
N ASN A 41 -12.78 7.48 -5.30
CA ASN A 41 -12.86 6.03 -5.07
C ASN A 41 -12.93 5.24 -6.38
N ALA A 42 -13.70 5.73 -7.36
CA ALA A 42 -13.79 5.09 -8.68
C ALA A 42 -12.45 5.11 -9.43
N ALA A 43 -11.72 6.23 -9.37
CA ALA A 43 -10.39 6.36 -9.97
C ALA A 43 -9.38 5.41 -9.30
N ALA A 44 -9.36 5.36 -7.96
CA ALA A 44 -8.48 4.45 -7.21
C ALA A 44 -8.79 2.97 -7.52
N ALA A 45 -10.07 2.59 -7.48
CA ALA A 45 -10.50 1.23 -7.82
C ALA A 45 -10.12 0.85 -9.26
N GLY A 46 -10.28 1.76 -10.22
CA GLY A 46 -9.90 1.53 -11.61
C GLY A 46 -8.39 1.27 -11.78
N LEU A 47 -7.54 2.06 -11.12
CA LEU A 47 -6.09 1.88 -11.15
C LEU A 47 -5.66 0.54 -10.52
N MET A 48 -6.27 0.17 -9.39
CA MET A 48 -6.00 -1.11 -8.71
C MET A 48 -6.47 -2.32 -9.53
N LEU A 49 -7.61 -2.23 -10.21
CA LEU A 49 -8.07 -3.28 -11.13
C LEU A 49 -7.14 -3.45 -12.33
N ALA A 50 -6.67 -2.35 -12.91
CA ALA A 50 -5.72 -2.38 -14.01
C ALA A 50 -4.38 -3.01 -13.58
N ALA A 51 -3.87 -2.65 -12.40
CA ALA A 51 -2.66 -3.24 -11.84
C ALA A 51 -2.85 -4.75 -11.55
N SER A 52 -3.99 -5.13 -10.96
CA SER A 52 -4.33 -6.53 -10.68
C SER A 52 -4.40 -7.36 -11.95
N HIS A 53 -4.98 -6.82 -13.03
CA HIS A 53 -5.01 -7.47 -14.33
C HIS A 53 -3.60 -7.73 -14.85
N SER A 54 -2.71 -6.72 -14.82
CA SER A 54 -1.32 -6.89 -15.27
C SER A 54 -0.56 -7.93 -14.45
N LEU A 55 -0.75 -7.95 -13.12
CA LEU A 55 -0.13 -8.96 -12.24
C LEU A 55 -0.64 -10.37 -12.49
N ILE A 56 -1.95 -10.53 -12.74
CA ILE A 56 -2.51 -11.84 -13.09
C ILE A 56 -1.98 -12.30 -14.44
N ALA A 57 -1.92 -11.41 -15.44
CA ALA A 57 -1.38 -11.73 -16.76
C ALA A 57 0.09 -12.18 -16.68
N GLU A 58 0.92 -11.45 -15.92
CA GLU A 58 2.31 -11.81 -15.65
C GLU A 58 2.42 -13.14 -14.92
N GLY A 59 1.67 -13.32 -13.83
CA GLY A 59 1.68 -14.56 -13.04
C GLY A 59 1.27 -15.78 -13.88
N VAL A 60 0.21 -15.67 -14.67
CA VAL A 60 -0.23 -16.76 -15.57
C VAL A 60 0.84 -17.11 -16.60
N SER A 61 1.62 -16.12 -17.06
CA SER A 61 2.74 -16.36 -17.97
C SER A 61 3.89 -17.14 -17.34
N LEU A 62 4.06 -17.04 -16.02
CA LEU A 62 5.06 -17.77 -15.24
C LEU A 62 4.56 -19.15 -14.79
N ASP A 63 3.44 -19.21 -14.07
CA ASP A 63 2.79 -20.44 -13.63
C ASP A 63 1.32 -20.18 -13.24
N ILE A 64 0.39 -20.80 -13.97
CA ILE A 64 -1.06 -20.65 -13.74
C ILE A 64 -1.52 -21.18 -12.37
N THR A 65 -0.91 -22.26 -11.88
CA THR A 65 -1.30 -22.92 -10.64
C THR A 65 -0.87 -22.08 -9.45
N LEU A 66 0.38 -21.63 -9.42
CA LEU A 66 0.90 -20.75 -8.37
C LEU A 66 0.16 -19.42 -8.36
N THR A 67 -0.17 -18.87 -9.53
CA THR A 67 -0.98 -17.64 -9.63
C THR A 67 -2.37 -17.84 -9.03
N LEU A 68 -3.06 -18.92 -9.37
CA LEU A 68 -4.38 -19.22 -8.82
C LEU A 68 -4.32 -19.40 -7.29
N VAL A 69 -3.33 -20.14 -6.78
CA VAL A 69 -3.10 -20.32 -5.35
C VAL A 69 -2.84 -18.98 -4.67
N GLY A 70 -1.99 -18.12 -5.26
CA GLY A 70 -1.69 -16.79 -4.74
C GLY A 70 -2.92 -15.89 -4.67
N VAL A 71 -3.75 -15.86 -5.73
CA VAL A 71 -5.01 -15.09 -5.76
C VAL A 71 -5.99 -15.57 -4.69
N LEU A 72 -6.18 -16.89 -4.57
CA LEU A 72 -7.08 -17.47 -3.56
C LEU A 72 -6.58 -17.24 -2.13
N ALA A 73 -5.26 -17.36 -1.90
CA ALA A 73 -4.66 -17.07 -0.61
C ALA A 73 -4.83 -15.58 -0.22
N GLY A 74 -4.62 -14.67 -1.17
CA GLY A 74 -4.85 -13.23 -0.97
C GLY A 74 -6.31 -12.91 -0.63
N LEU A 75 -7.27 -13.47 -1.37
CA LEU A 75 -8.70 -13.33 -1.08
C LEU A 75 -9.04 -13.89 0.31
N GLY A 76 -8.51 -15.08 0.65
CA GLY A 76 -8.69 -15.70 1.95
C GLY A 76 -8.17 -14.82 3.10
N ALA A 77 -7.00 -14.20 2.94
CA ALA A 77 -6.43 -13.27 3.90
C ALA A 77 -7.32 -12.04 4.12
N ILE A 78 -7.86 -11.45 3.04
CA ILE A 78 -8.79 -10.31 3.12
C ILE A 78 -10.08 -10.70 3.87
N VAL A 79 -10.69 -11.83 3.50
CA VAL A 79 -11.92 -12.31 4.15
C VAL A 79 -11.69 -12.63 5.63
N LEU A 80 -10.53 -13.20 5.97
CA LEU A 80 -10.17 -13.48 7.36
C LEU A 80 -9.98 -12.19 8.16
N ALA A 81 -9.27 -11.21 7.60
CA ALA A 81 -9.09 -9.90 8.23
C ALA A 81 -10.44 -9.21 8.49
N ASP A 82 -11.34 -9.18 7.50
CA ASP A 82 -12.68 -8.61 7.64
C ASP A 82 -13.48 -9.28 8.77
N ARG A 83 -13.46 -10.62 8.85
CA ARG A 83 -14.16 -11.37 9.91
C ARG A 83 -13.59 -11.12 11.30
N LEU A 84 -12.26 -11.11 11.45
CA LEU A 84 -11.60 -10.86 12.72
C LEU A 84 -11.92 -9.45 13.24
N LEU A 85 -11.96 -8.47 12.33
CA LEU A 85 -12.24 -7.08 12.67
C LEU A 85 -13.72 -6.80 12.92
N SER A 86 -14.61 -7.49 12.20
CA SER A 86 -16.05 -7.44 12.44
C SER A 86 -16.47 -8.07 13.77
N GLY A 87 -15.69 -9.04 14.26
CA GLY A 87 -15.92 -9.71 15.55
C GLY A 87 -15.32 -8.99 16.75
N ALA A 88 -14.42 -8.02 16.53
CA ALA A 88 -13.85 -7.20 17.58
C ALA A 88 -14.83 -6.06 17.94
N GLY A 89 -15.51 -6.19 19.08
CA GLY A 89 -16.30 -5.09 19.67
C GLY A 89 -15.43 -3.88 20.08
N ASP A 90 -16.06 -2.80 20.56
CA ASP A 90 -15.47 -1.51 21.03
C ASP A 90 -14.00 -1.28 20.69
N VAL A 91 -13.73 -1.13 19.40
CA VAL A 91 -12.41 -0.76 18.88
C VAL A 91 -12.28 0.77 19.00
N GLU A 92 -11.12 1.25 19.41
CA GLU A 92 -10.78 2.68 19.44
C GLU A 92 -9.55 2.94 18.55
N VAL A 93 -9.68 3.85 17.58
CA VAL A 93 -8.61 4.18 16.61
C VAL A 93 -8.68 5.64 16.23
N ALA A 94 -7.55 6.35 16.28
CA ALA A 94 -7.45 7.72 15.75
C ALA A 94 -8.52 8.70 16.29
N ASP A 95 -8.85 8.59 17.58
CA ASP A 95 -9.92 9.32 18.29
C ASP A 95 -11.36 8.90 17.91
N LEU A 96 -11.53 7.78 17.21
CA LEU A 96 -12.84 7.20 16.82
C LEU A 96 -13.21 6.06 17.76
N GLN A 97 -14.52 5.90 18.02
CA GLN A 97 -15.08 4.79 18.82
C GLN A 97 -16.16 4.02 18.06
N GLY A 98 -16.36 2.76 18.44
CA GLY A 98 -17.45 1.90 17.95
C GLY A 98 -17.35 1.60 16.44
N ALA A 99 -18.48 1.60 15.74
CA ALA A 99 -18.55 1.20 14.33
C ALA A 99 -17.71 2.08 13.38
N GLY A 100 -17.45 3.34 13.75
CA GLY A 100 -16.57 4.23 12.98
C GLY A 100 -15.10 3.83 13.08
N ALA A 101 -14.66 3.38 14.25
CA ALA A 101 -13.32 2.91 14.51
C ALA A 101 -13.05 1.54 13.87
N ALA A 102 -14.02 0.62 13.93
CA ALA A 102 -13.90 -0.69 13.29
C ALA A 102 -13.69 -0.56 11.77
N LYS A 103 -14.45 0.32 11.09
CA LYS A 103 -14.27 0.61 9.67
C LYS A 103 -12.92 1.27 9.37
N ALA A 104 -12.50 2.22 10.21
CA ALA A 104 -11.18 2.84 10.06
C ALA A 104 -10.07 1.80 10.21
N LEU A 105 -10.13 0.94 11.23
CA LEU A 105 -9.14 -0.11 11.47
C LEU A 105 -9.08 -1.13 10.32
N LEU A 106 -10.24 -1.52 9.76
CA LEU A 106 -10.31 -2.38 8.58
C LEU A 106 -9.60 -1.74 7.39
N ILE A 107 -9.90 -0.47 7.11
CA ILE A 107 -9.25 0.26 6.01
C ILE A 107 -7.74 0.35 6.28
N LEU A 108 -7.32 0.79 7.47
CA LEU A 108 -5.91 0.87 7.83
C LEU A 108 -5.19 -0.48 7.68
N GLY A 109 -5.81 -1.57 8.13
CA GLY A 109 -5.25 -2.92 8.01
C GLY A 109 -5.12 -3.38 6.55
N ILE A 110 -6.13 -3.13 5.72
CA ILE A 110 -6.09 -3.44 4.29
C ILE A 110 -4.99 -2.61 3.59
N MET A 111 -4.91 -1.31 3.89
CA MET A 111 -3.87 -0.44 3.32
C MET A 111 -2.47 -0.90 3.76
N THR A 112 -2.30 -1.32 5.02
CA THR A 112 -1.04 -1.90 5.50
C THR A 112 -0.65 -3.17 4.73
N ALA A 113 -1.60 -4.07 4.47
CA ALA A 113 -1.34 -5.24 3.64
C ALA A 113 -1.02 -4.88 2.19
N HIS A 114 -1.65 -3.83 1.66
CA HIS A 114 -1.36 -3.31 0.32
C HIS A 114 0.07 -2.75 0.23
N SER A 115 0.43 -1.85 1.14
CA SER A 115 1.76 -1.25 1.23
C SER A 115 2.88 -2.27 1.43
N PHE A 116 2.59 -3.42 2.05
CA PHE A 116 3.53 -4.53 2.13
C PHE A 116 3.93 -5.02 0.74
N ALA A 117 2.95 -5.29 -0.13
CA ALA A 117 3.19 -5.78 -1.49
C ALA A 117 3.92 -4.72 -2.34
N GLU A 118 3.59 -3.45 -2.18
CA GLU A 118 4.30 -2.34 -2.82
C GLU A 118 5.76 -2.27 -2.39
N GLY A 119 6.04 -2.47 -1.09
CA GLY A 119 7.40 -2.55 -0.56
C GLY A 119 8.24 -3.63 -1.23
N VAL A 120 7.66 -4.83 -1.39
CA VAL A 120 8.30 -5.92 -2.14
C VAL A 120 8.56 -5.48 -3.59
N GLY A 121 7.58 -4.84 -4.25
CA GLY A 121 7.71 -4.30 -5.60
C GLY A 121 8.87 -3.30 -5.74
N VAL A 122 9.00 -2.34 -4.81
CA VAL A 122 10.14 -1.43 -4.76
C VAL A 122 11.45 -2.21 -4.63
N GLY A 123 11.56 -3.11 -3.65
CA GLY A 123 12.78 -3.89 -3.42
C GLY A 123 13.22 -4.71 -4.62
N VAL A 124 12.29 -5.46 -5.23
CA VAL A 124 12.55 -6.27 -6.43
C VAL A 124 12.97 -5.40 -7.61
N SER A 125 12.31 -4.24 -7.80
CA SER A 125 12.60 -3.35 -8.95
C SER A 125 14.02 -2.78 -8.94
N PHE A 126 14.62 -2.56 -7.77
CA PHE A 126 16.00 -2.08 -7.63
C PHE A 126 17.06 -3.15 -7.93
N ALA A 127 16.70 -4.43 -7.84
CA ALA A 127 17.57 -5.54 -8.26
C ALA A 127 17.41 -5.90 -9.75
N GLY A 128 16.48 -5.24 -10.45
CA GLY A 128 16.20 -5.42 -11.87
C GLY A 128 17.15 -4.67 -12.81
N SER A 129 16.63 -4.20 -13.94
CA SER A 129 17.40 -3.42 -14.92
C SER A 129 17.69 -2.00 -14.42
N GLU A 130 18.72 -1.37 -14.99
CA GLU A 130 19.05 0.02 -14.70
C GLU A 130 17.84 0.94 -14.94
N GLY A 131 17.57 1.85 -13.99
CA GLY A 131 16.45 2.78 -14.04
C GLY A 131 15.08 2.22 -13.62
N LEU A 132 14.90 0.90 -13.56
CA LEU A 132 13.60 0.30 -13.18
C LEU A 132 13.19 0.68 -11.74
N GLY A 133 14.12 0.62 -10.79
CA GLY A 133 13.87 1.00 -9.40
C GLY A 133 13.38 2.44 -9.25
N ALA A 134 14.02 3.38 -9.96
CA ALA A 134 13.61 4.78 -9.95
C ALA A 134 12.23 4.99 -10.59
N TYR A 135 11.94 4.28 -11.69
CA TYR A 135 10.63 4.34 -12.35
C TYR A 135 9.51 3.81 -11.45
N ILE A 136 9.67 2.61 -10.87
CA ILE A 136 8.66 1.99 -10.00
C ILE A 136 8.47 2.79 -8.72
N THR A 137 9.55 3.24 -8.07
CA THR A 137 9.47 4.11 -6.89
C THR A 137 8.68 5.37 -7.20
N THR A 138 8.94 6.01 -8.35
CA THR A 138 8.22 7.22 -8.76
C THR A 138 6.74 6.93 -8.98
N ALA A 139 6.41 5.83 -9.68
CA ALA A 139 5.03 5.43 -9.93
C ALA A 139 4.25 5.18 -8.63
N ILE A 140 4.86 4.45 -7.68
CA ILE A 140 4.28 4.17 -6.36
C ILE A 140 4.15 5.47 -5.55
N ALA A 141 5.17 6.33 -5.55
CA ALA A 141 5.11 7.62 -4.85
C ALA A 141 3.91 8.49 -5.32
N PHE A 142 3.61 8.51 -6.61
CA PHE A 142 2.41 9.17 -7.13
C PHE A 142 1.12 8.44 -6.80
N HIS A 143 1.14 7.11 -6.76
CA HIS A 143 -0.01 6.28 -6.37
C HIS A 143 -0.41 6.49 -4.90
N ASN A 144 0.57 6.64 -4.01
CA ASN A 144 0.35 6.73 -2.57
C ASN A 144 -0.33 8.04 -2.16
N VAL A 145 -0.26 9.10 -2.97
CA VAL A 145 -0.95 10.36 -2.67
C VAL A 145 -2.49 10.18 -2.69
N PRO A 146 -3.12 9.66 -3.77
CA PRO A 146 -4.52 9.22 -3.74
C PRO A 146 -4.86 8.25 -2.61
N GLU A 147 -3.96 7.32 -2.31
CA GLU A 147 -4.15 6.33 -1.24
C GLU A 147 -4.27 7.01 0.15
N GLY A 148 -3.33 7.90 0.46
CA GLY A 148 -3.35 8.69 1.69
C GLY A 148 -4.54 9.61 1.80
N LEU A 149 -5.02 10.13 0.67
CA LEU A 149 -6.27 10.90 0.61
C LEU A 149 -7.47 10.02 0.99
N ALA A 150 -7.51 8.76 0.56
CA ALA A 150 -8.56 7.81 0.94
C ALA A 150 -8.55 7.52 2.45
N ILE A 151 -7.38 7.36 3.05
CA ILE A 151 -7.24 7.21 4.52
C ILE A 151 -7.72 8.48 5.24
N ALA A 152 -7.30 9.66 4.77
CA ALA A 152 -7.71 10.94 5.35
C ALA A 152 -9.23 11.18 5.24
N LEU A 153 -9.86 10.75 4.15
CA LEU A 153 -11.33 10.80 3.95
C LEU A 153 -12.10 9.97 4.98
N VAL A 154 -11.48 8.94 5.55
CA VAL A 154 -12.11 8.11 6.58
C VAL A 154 -11.93 8.74 7.96
N LEU A 155 -10.75 9.30 8.24
CA LEU A 155 -10.36 9.80 9.56
C LEU A 155 -10.81 11.25 9.82
N VAL A 156 -10.57 12.17 8.89
CA VAL A 156 -10.77 13.61 9.10
C VAL A 156 -12.24 13.99 9.27
N PRO A 157 -13.19 13.54 8.42
CA PRO A 157 -14.61 13.86 8.59
C PRO A 157 -15.21 13.32 9.89
N ARG A 158 -14.56 12.35 10.53
CA ARG A 158 -14.99 11.74 11.78
C ARG A 158 -14.31 12.36 13.02
N GLY A 159 -13.53 13.42 12.85
CA GLY A 159 -12.98 14.23 13.95
C GLY A 159 -11.48 14.11 14.15
N SER A 160 -10.78 13.23 13.44
CA SER A 160 -9.32 13.14 13.55
C SER A 160 -8.65 14.36 12.92
N PRO A 161 -7.71 15.04 13.59
CA PRO A 161 -7.00 16.18 13.01
C PRO A 161 -6.11 15.74 11.83
N VAL A 162 -5.93 16.64 10.85
CA VAL A 162 -5.23 16.35 9.58
C VAL A 162 -3.83 15.77 9.79
N TRP A 163 -3.08 16.27 10.78
CA TRP A 163 -1.73 15.76 11.07
C TRP A 163 -1.76 14.32 11.62
N LYS A 164 -2.76 13.94 12.42
CA LYS A 164 -2.93 12.54 12.86
C LYS A 164 -3.31 11.67 11.67
N ALA A 165 -4.19 12.14 10.79
CA ALA A 165 -4.53 11.41 9.58
C ALA A 165 -3.31 11.19 8.66
N ALA A 166 -2.45 12.20 8.51
CA ALA A 166 -1.19 12.08 7.78
C ALA A 166 -0.25 11.05 8.42
N LEU A 167 -0.10 11.06 9.75
CA LEU A 167 0.73 10.08 10.46
C LEU A 167 0.17 8.67 10.35
N TRP A 168 -1.15 8.49 10.44
CA TRP A 168 -1.79 7.20 10.23
C TRP A 168 -1.58 6.70 8.80
N ALA A 169 -1.66 7.57 7.79
CA ALA A 169 -1.37 7.22 6.41
C ALA A 169 0.11 6.82 6.19
N ILE A 170 1.06 7.51 6.85
CA ILE A 170 2.47 7.09 6.81
C ILE A 170 2.65 5.75 7.52
N PHE A 171 2.02 5.59 8.69
CA PHE A 171 2.11 4.38 9.50
C PHE A 171 1.63 3.15 8.73
N THR A 172 0.49 3.26 8.04
CA THR A 172 0.00 2.17 7.21
C THR A 172 0.98 1.80 6.10
N SER A 173 1.79 2.74 5.63
CA SER A 173 2.77 2.53 4.56
C SER A 173 4.19 2.19 5.02
N LEU A 174 4.45 2.10 6.34
CA LEU A 174 5.72 1.61 6.88
C LEU A 174 6.13 0.20 6.44
N PRO A 175 5.21 -0.73 6.09
CA PRO A 175 5.61 -1.99 5.47
C PRO A 175 6.45 -1.80 4.20
N GLN A 176 6.30 -0.69 3.46
CA GLN A 176 7.08 -0.43 2.24
C GLN A 176 8.60 -0.47 2.50
N PRO A 177 9.18 0.40 3.37
CA PRO A 177 10.60 0.36 3.68
C PRO A 177 11.03 -0.91 4.44
N ILE A 178 10.13 -1.51 5.23
CA ILE A 178 10.42 -2.75 5.95
C ILE A 178 10.62 -3.92 4.96
N MET A 179 9.82 -3.99 3.90
CA MET A 179 9.84 -5.10 2.95
C MET A 179 10.75 -4.89 1.75
N ALA A 180 11.04 -3.64 1.38
CA ALA A 180 11.92 -3.36 0.24
C ALA A 180 13.34 -3.90 0.46
N ALA A 181 13.89 -3.79 1.67
CA ALA A 181 15.21 -4.30 2.01
C ALA A 181 15.34 -5.84 1.86
N PRO A 182 14.52 -6.68 2.53
CA PRO A 182 14.62 -8.12 2.39
C PRO A 182 14.28 -8.59 0.97
N ALA A 183 13.35 -7.94 0.27
CA ALA A 183 13.03 -8.27 -1.12
C ALA A 183 14.22 -8.00 -2.07
N TYR A 184 14.86 -6.84 -1.93
CA TYR A 184 16.08 -6.50 -2.69
C TYR A 184 17.21 -7.51 -2.42
N LEU A 185 17.48 -7.80 -1.14
CA LEU A 185 18.52 -8.75 -0.75
C LEU A 185 18.23 -10.17 -1.25
N PHE A 186 16.97 -10.58 -1.25
CA PHE A 186 16.55 -11.87 -1.79
C PHE A 186 16.90 -11.96 -3.27
N VAL A 187 16.46 -11.00 -4.10
CA VAL A 187 16.73 -11.03 -5.54
C VAL A 187 18.24 -11.00 -5.81
N GLU A 188 19.00 -10.12 -5.16
CA GLU A 188 20.46 -10.06 -5.33
C GLU A 188 21.18 -11.36 -4.94
N THR A 189 20.72 -12.03 -3.89
CA THR A 189 21.30 -13.32 -3.46
C THR A 189 21.09 -14.42 -4.51
N PHE A 190 19.91 -14.45 -5.15
CA PHE A 190 19.56 -15.49 -6.12
C PHE A 190 19.90 -15.13 -7.58
N ARG A 191 20.23 -13.87 -7.87
CA ARG A 191 20.60 -13.39 -9.20
C ARG A 191 21.68 -14.20 -9.90
N PRO A 192 22.77 -14.66 -9.23
CA PRO A 192 23.78 -15.50 -9.87
C PRO A 192 23.28 -16.89 -10.27
N PHE A 193 22.16 -17.34 -9.70
CA PHE A 193 21.57 -18.66 -9.95
C PHE A 193 20.47 -18.63 -11.03
N LEU A 194 19.93 -17.46 -11.36
CA LEU A 194 18.94 -17.29 -12.45
C LEU A 194 19.37 -17.85 -13.81
N PRO A 195 20.65 -17.83 -14.24
CA PRO A 195 21.04 -18.42 -15.53
C PRO A 195 21.02 -19.95 -15.57
N VAL A 196 20.86 -20.62 -14.41
CA VAL A 196 20.93 -22.07 -14.26
C VAL A 196 19.53 -22.70 -14.19
N GLY A 197 18.46 -21.89 -14.25
CA GLY A 197 17.06 -22.31 -14.26
C GLY A 197 16.22 -21.51 -15.24
#